data_AF-A0A1V4WW53-F1
#
_entry.id   AF-A0A1V4WW53-F1
#
_cell.length_a   1.000
_cell.length_b   1.000
_cell.length_c   1.000
_cell.angle_alpha   90.00
_cell.angle_beta   90.00
_cell.angle_gamma   90.00
#
_symmetry.space_group_name_H-M   'P 1'
#
loop_
_entity.id
_entity.type
_entity.pdbx_description
1 polymer ?
#
loop_
_entity_poly.entity_id
_entity_poly.type
_entity_poly.pdbx_seq_one_letter_code
_entity_poly.pdbx_strand_id
1 'polypeptide(L)'
;MKTVSTVLLFILCAAAVFAGAGEVSAAARTGYIFDIKGTAELRSAEGKTIALKRSEHILYAVREGDRISVQKGRVVVASLKEGKGFEIGDNSEGLAKPGRIVAVRGKVSELTGLHTPGSATPGSMGGFVVRGVRPCIRAISPVSTTILDPAPILSWENRCPGDRKVTVKIISGDTVVYSAESEGSSLKVPDKVLAFGNEYRWIVDSGKVNNVSGGVFSLPSEAEAQEFSRKIAAFRERKEDLSFRLSCVFFLVDNNLNDMARAEIKTLKADFPDNENLRKMEEGIR
;
A
#
# COMPACT_ATOMS: atom_id res chain seq x y z
N MET A 1 46.83 -20.98 46.39
CA MET A 1 46.23 -21.01 45.03
C MET A 1 44.79 -21.56 45.07
N LYS A 2 43.80 -20.81 45.59
CA LYS A 2 42.38 -21.26 45.62
C LYS A 2 41.34 -20.18 45.30
N THR A 3 41.74 -18.94 44.98
CA THR A 3 40.82 -17.81 44.82
C THR A 3 40.52 -17.43 43.37
N VAL A 4 41.25 -17.98 42.40
CA VAL A 4 41.08 -17.63 40.97
C VAL A 4 39.94 -18.44 40.31
N SER A 5 39.58 -19.60 40.86
CA SER A 5 38.60 -20.50 40.22
C SER A 5 37.14 -20.06 40.38
N THR A 6 36.82 -19.30 41.42
CA THR A 6 35.43 -18.92 41.72
C THR A 6 34.96 -17.69 40.93
N VAL A 7 35.89 -16.78 40.59
CA VAL A 7 35.57 -15.56 39.84
C VAL A 7 35.29 -15.87 38.37
N LEU A 8 35.98 -16.86 37.78
CA LEU A 8 35.72 -17.28 36.40
C LEU A 8 34.34 -17.93 36.22
N LEU A 9 33.84 -18.64 37.23
CA LEU A 9 32.54 -19.31 37.18
C LEU A 9 31.37 -18.30 37.23
N PHE A 10 31.52 -17.20 37.99
CA PHE A 10 30.52 -16.14 38.06
C PHE A 10 30.45 -15.30 36.79
N ILE A 11 31.58 -15.08 36.10
CA ILE A 11 31.60 -14.35 34.83
C ILE A 11 30.96 -15.19 33.71
N LEU A 12 31.17 -16.51 33.71
CA LEU A 12 30.50 -17.41 32.74
C LEU A 12 28.98 -17.52 32.96
N CYS A 13 28.51 -17.52 34.20
CA CYS A 13 27.07 -17.50 34.48
C CYS A 13 26.43 -16.15 34.12
N ALA A 14 27.12 -15.01 34.33
CA ALA A 14 26.61 -13.71 33.90
C ALA A 14 26.54 -13.58 32.37
N ALA A 15 27.54 -14.11 31.64
CA ALA A 15 27.51 -14.13 30.17
C ALA A 15 26.40 -15.04 29.61
N ALA A 16 26.07 -16.15 30.28
CA ALA A 16 24.96 -17.03 29.88
C ALA A 16 23.57 -16.39 30.10
N VAL A 17 23.42 -15.51 31.09
CA VAL A 17 22.16 -14.78 31.32
C VAL A 17 21.96 -13.66 30.29
N PHE A 18 23.04 -13.03 29.80
CA PHE A 18 22.94 -12.02 28.73
C PHE A 18 22.88 -12.62 27.31
N ALA A 19 23.37 -13.84 27.09
CA ALA A 19 23.19 -14.58 25.84
C ALA A 19 21.80 -15.24 25.70
N GLY A 20 21.01 -15.25 26.78
CA GLY A 20 19.65 -15.79 26.82
C GLY A 20 18.54 -14.77 26.51
N ALA A 21 18.87 -13.49 26.30
CA ALA A 21 17.96 -12.54 25.65
C ALA A 21 17.96 -12.85 24.15
N GLY A 22 17.37 -14.00 23.83
CA GLY A 22 17.17 -14.45 22.48
C GLY A 22 16.60 -13.31 21.65
N GLU A 23 17.14 -13.17 20.44
CA GLU A 23 16.46 -12.49 19.37
C GLU A 23 14.98 -12.88 19.46
N VAL A 24 14.14 -11.94 19.90
CA VAL A 24 12.71 -12.02 19.66
C VAL A 24 12.63 -11.88 18.15
N SER A 25 12.84 -13.01 17.46
CA SER A 25 12.63 -13.15 16.04
C SER A 25 11.25 -12.57 15.81
N ALA A 26 11.21 -11.39 15.21
CA ALA A 26 9.97 -10.74 14.91
C ALA A 26 9.23 -11.71 13.99
N ALA A 27 8.24 -12.42 14.54
CA ALA A 27 7.55 -13.50 13.85
C ALA A 27 7.20 -13.05 12.43
N ALA A 28 7.60 -13.86 11.44
CA ALA A 28 7.57 -13.47 10.05
C ALA A 28 6.14 -13.04 9.68
N ARG A 29 6.00 -11.84 9.10
CA ARG A 29 4.69 -11.31 8.70
C ARG A 29 4.11 -12.21 7.60
N THR A 30 2.92 -12.74 7.84
CA THR A 30 2.23 -13.65 6.91
C THR A 30 1.36 -12.88 5.91
N GLY A 31 0.77 -11.76 6.34
CA GLY A 31 -0.04 -10.90 5.47
C GLY A 31 -0.71 -9.75 6.20
N TYR A 32 -1.72 -9.15 5.57
CA TYR A 32 -2.51 -8.04 6.09
C TYR A 32 -3.98 -8.35 6.02
N ILE A 33 -4.73 -7.97 7.06
CA ILE A 33 -6.18 -8.00 7.01
C ILE A 33 -6.65 -6.98 5.97
N PHE A 34 -7.46 -7.41 5.01
CA PHE A 34 -7.89 -6.59 3.87
C PHE A 34 -9.40 -6.35 3.83
N ASP A 35 -10.19 -7.24 4.42
CA ASP A 35 -11.62 -7.04 4.62
C ASP A 35 -12.02 -7.64 5.96
N ILE A 36 -12.92 -6.95 6.66
CA ILE A 36 -13.57 -7.45 7.86
C ILE A 36 -15.06 -7.17 7.70
N LYS A 37 -15.86 -8.23 7.82
CA LYS A 37 -17.30 -8.16 7.87
C LYS A 37 -17.79 -9.00 9.04
N GLY A 38 -18.62 -8.42 9.90
CA GLY A 38 -19.20 -9.11 11.06
C GLY A 38 -18.26 -9.17 12.27
N THR A 39 -18.36 -10.23 13.06
CA THR A 39 -17.69 -10.40 14.35
C THR A 39 -16.51 -11.34 14.18
N ALA A 40 -15.30 -10.78 14.34
CA ALA A 40 -14.05 -11.52 14.26
C ALA A 40 -13.05 -11.03 15.31
N GLU A 41 -12.10 -11.90 15.66
CA GLU A 41 -11.04 -11.63 16.63
C GLU A 41 -9.72 -12.12 16.07
N LEU A 42 -8.63 -11.43 16.40
CA LEU A 42 -7.27 -11.87 16.17
C LEU A 42 -6.61 -12.17 17.51
N ARG A 43 -6.14 -13.40 17.69
CA ARG A 43 -5.30 -13.80 18.80
C ARG A 43 -3.86 -13.90 18.30
N SER A 44 -2.98 -13.06 18.84
CA SER A 44 -1.59 -13.07 18.48
C SER A 44 -0.89 -14.35 18.96
N ALA A 45 0.24 -14.70 18.35
CA ALA A 45 1.06 -15.82 18.78
C ALA A 45 1.46 -15.72 20.27
N GLU A 46 1.61 -14.50 20.79
CA GLU A 46 1.92 -14.19 22.19
C GLU A 46 0.69 -14.23 23.12
N GLY A 47 -0.48 -14.64 22.61
CA GLY A 47 -1.70 -14.85 23.39
C GLY A 47 -2.59 -13.62 23.56
N LYS A 48 -2.23 -12.45 23.01
CA LYS A 48 -3.07 -11.25 23.08
C LYS A 48 -4.23 -11.37 22.10
N THR A 49 -5.47 -11.26 22.59
CA THR A 49 -6.66 -11.23 21.73
C THR A 49 -7.18 -9.81 21.55
N ILE A 50 -7.46 -9.44 20.30
CA ILE A 50 -8.09 -8.18 19.93
C ILE A 50 -9.34 -8.44 19.09
N ALA A 51 -10.39 -7.65 19.34
CA ALA A 51 -11.57 -7.65 18.49
C ALA A 51 -11.26 -6.92 17.19
N LEU A 52 -11.47 -7.59 16.06
CA LEU A 52 -11.23 -7.01 14.74
C LEU A 52 -12.40 -6.11 14.36
N LYS A 53 -12.07 -4.86 14.10
CA LYS A 53 -13.00 -3.85 13.58
C LYS A 53 -12.51 -3.36 12.24
N ARG A 54 -13.39 -3.27 11.25
CA ARG A 54 -13.07 -2.78 9.90
C ARG A 54 -12.41 -1.40 9.92
N SER A 55 -12.97 -0.44 10.66
CA SER A 55 -12.44 0.93 10.74
C SER A 55 -11.00 1.01 11.27
N GLU A 56 -10.60 0.08 12.14
CA GLU A 56 -9.34 0.12 12.86
C GLU A 56 -8.30 -0.85 12.26
N HIS A 57 -8.73 -2.05 11.88
CA HIS A 57 -7.86 -3.20 11.63
C HIS A 57 -7.74 -3.60 10.15
N ILE A 58 -8.24 -2.78 9.22
CA ILE A 58 -7.88 -2.92 7.81
C ILE A 58 -6.40 -2.55 7.65
N LEU A 59 -5.66 -3.39 6.93
CA LEU A 59 -4.21 -3.45 6.84
C LEU A 59 -3.50 -3.70 8.18
N TYR A 60 -4.17 -4.32 9.14
CA TYR A 60 -3.50 -4.81 10.34
C TYR A 60 -2.61 -6.00 9.96
N ALA A 61 -1.36 -5.97 10.41
CA ALA A 61 -0.38 -7.01 10.12
C ALA A 61 -0.76 -8.31 10.84
N VAL A 62 -0.79 -9.41 10.09
CA VAL A 62 -0.96 -10.77 10.60
C VAL A 62 0.39 -11.45 10.58
N ARG A 63 0.87 -11.85 11.75
CA ARG A 63 2.17 -12.50 11.94
C ARG A 63 2.01 -14.02 11.94
N GLU A 64 3.08 -14.71 11.64
CA GLU A 64 3.13 -16.16 11.82
C GLU A 64 2.74 -16.54 13.26
N GLY A 65 1.87 -17.54 13.39
CA GLY A 65 1.33 -17.98 14.68
C GLY A 65 0.05 -17.26 15.10
N ASP A 66 -0.30 -16.13 14.49
CA ASP A 66 -1.57 -15.46 14.76
C ASP A 66 -2.76 -16.33 14.32
N ARG A 67 -3.84 -16.26 15.09
CA ARG A 67 -5.11 -16.93 14.82
C ARG A 67 -6.21 -15.92 14.62
N ILE A 68 -6.98 -16.07 13.56
CA ILE A 68 -8.13 -15.23 13.27
C ILE A 68 -9.38 -16.09 13.38
N SER A 69 -10.22 -15.78 14.36
CA SER A 69 -11.49 -16.46 14.60
C SER A 69 -12.63 -15.58 14.09
N VAL A 70 -13.48 -16.13 13.23
CA VAL A 70 -14.65 -15.45 12.67
C VAL A 70 -15.90 -16.15 13.19
N GLN A 71 -16.65 -15.48 14.07
CA GLN A 71 -17.90 -16.00 14.58
C GLN A 71 -19.03 -15.77 13.57
N LYS A 72 -19.08 -14.58 12.97
CA LYS A 72 -20.07 -14.19 11.97
C LYS A 72 -19.46 -13.27 10.92
N GLY A 73 -19.75 -13.48 9.64
CA GLY A 73 -19.24 -12.77 8.47
C GLY A 73 -17.97 -13.37 7.89
N ARG A 74 -16.96 -12.53 7.63
CA ARG A 74 -15.69 -12.94 7.04
C ARG A 74 -14.54 -12.03 7.41
N VAL A 75 -13.33 -12.58 7.33
CA VAL A 75 -12.08 -11.83 7.30
C VAL A 75 -11.28 -12.25 6.07
N VAL A 76 -10.79 -11.28 5.31
CA VAL A 76 -9.87 -11.53 4.19
C VAL A 76 -8.47 -11.13 4.62
N VAL A 77 -7.50 -12.02 4.46
CA VAL A 77 -6.08 -11.73 4.66
C VAL A 77 -5.35 -11.81 3.33
N ALA A 78 -4.59 -10.78 2.97
CA ALA A 78 -3.76 -10.76 1.77
C ALA A 78 -2.28 -10.96 2.14
N SER A 79 -1.63 -11.94 1.53
CA SER A 79 -0.18 -12.09 1.57
C SER A 79 0.44 -11.34 0.38
N LEU A 80 1.05 -10.19 0.67
CA LEU A 80 1.64 -9.33 -0.37
C LEU A 80 2.88 -9.96 -0.99
N LYS A 81 3.63 -10.76 -0.22
CA LYS A 81 4.80 -11.48 -0.71
C LYS A 81 4.41 -12.56 -1.72
N GLU A 82 3.34 -13.29 -1.43
CA GLU A 82 2.94 -14.46 -2.22
C GLU A 82 1.92 -14.14 -3.33
N GLY A 83 1.38 -12.91 -3.38
CA GLY A 83 0.32 -12.55 -4.34
C GLY A 83 -0.95 -13.39 -4.16
N LYS A 84 -1.28 -13.69 -2.90
CA LYS A 84 -2.42 -14.54 -2.54
C LYS A 84 -3.28 -13.83 -1.50
N GLY A 85 -4.52 -14.26 -1.39
CA GLY A 85 -5.29 -13.95 -0.20
C GLY A 85 -6.20 -15.09 0.20
N PHE A 86 -6.71 -14.96 1.40
CA PHE A 86 -7.36 -16.03 2.13
C PHE A 86 -8.59 -15.45 2.79
N GLU A 87 -9.77 -15.98 2.45
CA GLU A 87 -11.02 -15.65 3.11
C GLU A 87 -11.29 -16.69 4.22
N ILE A 88 -11.46 -16.20 5.43
CA ILE A 88 -11.89 -16.94 6.61
C ILE A 88 -13.37 -16.61 6.80
N GLY A 89 -14.24 -17.61 6.57
CA GLY A 89 -15.69 -17.41 6.59
C GLY A 89 -16.33 -17.57 7.96
N ASP A 90 -17.65 -17.55 7.99
CA ASP A 90 -18.47 -17.80 9.18
C ASP A 90 -18.03 -19.05 9.97
N ASN A 91 -18.09 -18.97 11.30
CA ASN A 91 -17.78 -20.06 12.23
C ASN A 91 -16.43 -20.75 11.98
N SER A 92 -15.43 -20.00 11.49
CA SER A 92 -14.13 -20.53 11.09
C SER A 92 -12.98 -19.88 11.85
N GLU A 93 -11.86 -20.59 11.93
CA GLU A 93 -10.62 -20.10 12.49
C GLU A 93 -9.47 -20.39 11.53
N GLY A 94 -8.73 -19.34 11.15
CA GLY A 94 -7.52 -19.44 10.34
C GLY A 94 -6.26 -19.22 11.18
N LEU A 95 -5.24 -20.03 10.97
CA LEU A 95 -3.90 -19.88 11.55
C LEU A 95 -2.96 -19.36 10.47
N ALA A 96 -2.24 -18.28 10.79
CA ALA A 96 -1.19 -17.73 9.97
C ALA A 96 0.06 -18.60 10.01
N LYS A 97 0.48 -19.07 8.82
CA LYS A 97 1.70 -19.82 8.57
C LYS A 97 2.52 -19.11 7.50
N PRO A 98 3.82 -19.41 7.32
CA PRO A 98 4.63 -18.80 6.27
C PRO A 98 3.93 -18.88 4.90
N GLY A 99 3.62 -17.70 4.34
CA GLY A 99 3.00 -17.53 3.02
C GLY A 99 1.53 -17.96 2.88
N ARG A 100 0.85 -18.39 3.95
CA ARG A 100 -0.55 -18.86 3.85
C ARG A 100 -1.36 -18.77 5.14
N ILE A 101 -2.68 -18.76 5.00
CA ILE A 101 -3.61 -19.01 6.11
C ILE A 101 -4.16 -20.44 5.99
N VAL A 102 -4.07 -21.22 7.06
CA VAL A 102 -4.62 -22.59 7.12
C VAL A 102 -5.82 -22.65 8.05
N ALA A 103 -6.83 -23.43 7.70
CA ALA A 103 -7.98 -23.64 8.57
C ALA A 103 -7.58 -24.48 9.80
N VAL A 104 -7.83 -23.96 11.00
CA VAL A 104 -7.82 -24.71 12.26
C VAL A 104 -9.20 -25.28 12.53
N ARG A 105 -10.23 -24.51 12.20
CA ARG A 105 -11.64 -24.88 12.31
C ARG A 105 -12.43 -24.24 11.17
N GLY A 106 -13.46 -24.93 10.67
CA GLY A 106 -14.30 -24.41 9.59
C GLY A 106 -13.56 -24.34 8.25
N LYS A 107 -13.77 -23.26 7.49
CA LYS A 107 -13.27 -23.11 6.12
C LYS A 107 -12.41 -21.87 5.96
N VAL A 108 -11.24 -22.06 5.34
CA VAL A 108 -10.43 -21.00 4.75
C VAL A 108 -10.37 -21.25 3.25
N SER A 109 -10.70 -20.25 2.45
CA SER A 109 -10.66 -20.33 0.99
C SER A 109 -9.55 -19.44 0.45
N GLU A 110 -8.69 -19.97 -0.41
CA GLU A 110 -7.76 -19.15 -1.16
C GLU A 110 -8.54 -18.33 -2.20
N LEU A 111 -8.32 -17.01 -2.20
CA LEU A 111 -8.87 -16.09 -3.18
C LEU A 111 -7.89 -16.00 -4.34
N THR A 112 -8.38 -16.34 -5.54
CA THR A 112 -7.65 -16.15 -6.79
C THR A 112 -7.80 -14.71 -7.29
N GLY A 113 -6.78 -14.18 -7.96
CA GLY A 113 -6.80 -12.85 -8.57
C GLY A 113 -6.32 -11.69 -7.68
N LEU A 114 -5.61 -11.98 -6.59
CA LEU A 114 -4.93 -10.97 -5.78
C LEU A 114 -3.52 -10.75 -6.30
N HIS A 115 -3.39 -9.96 -7.36
CA HIS A 115 -2.08 -9.67 -7.94
C HIS A 115 -1.23 -8.83 -6.99
N THR A 116 0.03 -9.22 -6.81
CA THR A 116 1.04 -8.29 -6.30
C THR A 116 1.10 -7.09 -7.25
N PRO A 117 1.20 -5.86 -6.75
CA PRO A 117 1.43 -4.70 -7.62
C PRO A 117 2.62 -4.96 -8.54
N GLY A 118 2.43 -4.79 -9.85
CA GLY A 118 3.46 -4.99 -10.87
C GLY A 118 3.43 -6.33 -11.63
N SER A 119 2.66 -7.34 -11.21
CA SER A 119 2.57 -8.64 -11.92
C SER A 119 1.27 -8.85 -12.71
N ALA A 120 0.45 -7.81 -12.80
CA ALA A 120 -0.92 -7.89 -13.28
C ALA A 120 -1.00 -7.48 -14.77
N THR A 121 -1.71 -8.27 -15.59
CA THR A 121 -1.96 -7.96 -17.01
C THR A 121 -2.69 -6.62 -17.18
N PRO A 122 -2.47 -5.90 -18.30
CA PRO A 122 -3.12 -4.61 -18.56
C PRO A 122 -4.64 -4.70 -18.38
N GLY A 123 -5.20 -3.87 -17.48
CA GLY A 123 -6.63 -3.89 -17.13
C GLY A 123 -6.97 -4.59 -15.81
N SER A 124 -5.98 -5.13 -15.11
CA SER A 124 -6.14 -5.54 -13.70
C SER A 124 -5.64 -4.44 -12.78
N MET A 125 -6.47 -4.08 -11.80
CA MET A 125 -6.12 -3.07 -10.80
C MET A 125 -4.88 -3.53 -10.03
N GLY A 126 -3.81 -2.73 -10.08
CA GLY A 126 -2.70 -2.76 -9.11
C GLY A 126 -3.14 -2.30 -7.72
N GLY A 127 -4.28 -2.83 -7.25
CA GLY A 127 -4.96 -2.51 -6.02
C GLY A 127 -5.94 -3.65 -5.77
N PHE A 128 -5.80 -4.30 -4.63
CA PHE A 128 -6.63 -5.39 -4.16
C PHE A 128 -8.13 -5.13 -4.41
N VAL A 129 -8.72 -5.85 -5.37
CA VAL A 129 -10.15 -5.78 -5.65
C VAL A 129 -10.83 -6.93 -4.94
N VAL A 130 -11.39 -6.67 -3.76
CA VAL A 130 -12.45 -7.55 -3.27
C VAL A 130 -13.65 -7.29 -4.17
N ARG A 131 -13.83 -8.15 -5.20
CA ARG A 131 -14.94 -8.02 -6.16
C ARG A 131 -16.26 -8.00 -5.40
N GLY A 132 -16.89 -6.84 -5.39
CA GLY A 132 -18.24 -6.66 -4.89
C GLY A 132 -18.71 -5.22 -5.07
N VAL A 133 -19.39 -4.97 -6.19
CA VAL A 133 -20.23 -3.78 -6.46
C VAL A 133 -19.43 -2.52 -6.86
N ARG A 134 -20.01 -1.70 -7.76
CA ARG A 134 -19.47 -0.43 -8.26
C ARG A 134 -18.91 0.41 -7.08
N PRO A 135 -17.59 0.56 -6.92
CA PRO A 135 -17.04 1.28 -5.79
C PRO A 135 -17.46 2.76 -5.90
N CYS A 136 -17.96 3.32 -4.81
CA CYS A 136 -18.31 4.74 -4.76
C CYS A 136 -17.13 5.64 -4.39
N ILE A 137 -15.97 5.05 -4.08
CA ILE A 137 -14.71 5.75 -3.87
C ILE A 137 -13.68 5.37 -4.92
N ARG A 138 -12.90 6.35 -5.40
CA ARG A 138 -11.91 6.16 -6.46
C ARG A 138 -10.67 7.01 -6.20
N ALA A 139 -9.49 6.41 -6.14
CA ALA A 139 -8.23 7.13 -6.11
C ALA A 139 -8.00 7.88 -7.45
N ILE A 140 -7.52 9.11 -7.36
CA ILE A 140 -7.24 9.98 -8.50
C ILE A 140 -5.73 10.09 -8.72
N SER A 141 -4.98 10.44 -7.67
CA SER A 141 -3.52 10.62 -7.75
C SER A 141 -2.91 10.50 -6.35
N PRO A 142 -1.69 9.94 -6.21
CA PRO A 142 -0.91 9.30 -7.25
C PRO A 142 -1.36 7.85 -7.54
N VAL A 143 -1.46 7.46 -8.81
CA VAL A 143 -1.88 6.11 -9.21
C VAL A 143 -0.98 5.57 -10.32
N SER A 144 -0.22 4.53 -10.00
CA SER A 144 0.73 3.86 -10.90
C SER A 144 1.68 4.85 -11.57
N THR A 145 2.39 5.64 -10.75
CA THR A 145 3.23 6.74 -11.22
C THR A 145 4.45 6.92 -10.34
N THR A 146 5.53 7.38 -10.92
CA THR A 146 6.64 8.00 -10.19
C THR A 146 6.24 9.44 -9.84
N ILE A 147 6.64 9.90 -8.66
CA ILE A 147 6.49 11.29 -8.20
C ILE A 147 7.85 11.84 -7.79
N LEU A 148 7.99 13.17 -7.79
CA LEU A 148 9.25 13.85 -7.45
C LEU A 148 9.20 14.59 -6.12
N ASP A 149 7.99 14.78 -5.56
CA ASP A 149 7.76 15.47 -4.28
C ASP A 149 7.62 14.42 -3.16
N PRO A 150 8.48 14.41 -2.13
CA PRO A 150 8.36 13.50 -0.99
C PRO A 150 7.20 13.86 -0.04
N ALA A 151 6.46 14.94 -0.30
CA ALA A 151 5.25 15.32 0.40
C ALA A 151 4.06 15.42 -0.57
N PRO A 152 3.68 14.38 -1.35
CA PRO A 152 2.64 14.52 -2.35
C PRO A 152 1.27 14.84 -1.74
N ILE A 153 0.35 15.30 -2.59
CA ILE A 153 -1.08 15.33 -2.24
C ILE A 153 -1.72 14.05 -2.76
N LEU A 154 -2.28 13.26 -1.85
CA LEU A 154 -3.14 12.13 -2.20
C LEU A 154 -4.53 12.68 -2.49
N SER A 155 -5.17 12.24 -3.56
CA SER A 155 -6.48 12.74 -3.98
C SER A 155 -7.39 11.61 -4.43
N TRP A 156 -8.66 11.73 -4.09
CA TRP A 156 -9.68 10.73 -4.39
C TRP A 156 -11.03 11.38 -4.66
N GLU A 157 -11.90 10.64 -5.32
CA GLU A 157 -13.30 10.96 -5.47
C GLU A 157 -14.11 10.10 -4.51
N ASN A 158 -14.96 10.72 -3.68
CA ASN A 158 -15.88 10.02 -2.80
C ASN A 158 -17.33 10.37 -3.16
N ARG A 159 -17.99 9.45 -3.85
CA ARG A 159 -19.43 9.50 -4.20
C ARG A 159 -20.28 8.63 -3.27
N CYS A 160 -19.72 8.15 -2.16
CA CYS A 160 -20.45 7.29 -1.24
C CYS A 160 -21.57 8.09 -0.56
N PRO A 161 -22.80 7.53 -0.47
CA PRO A 161 -23.90 8.21 0.20
C PRO A 161 -23.64 8.32 1.70
N GLY A 162 -24.00 9.41 2.36
CA GLY A 162 -23.84 9.60 3.81
C GLY A 162 -22.50 10.22 4.21
N ASP A 163 -21.98 9.84 5.39
CA ASP A 163 -20.71 10.35 5.91
C ASP A 163 -19.56 10.19 4.89
N ARG A 164 -18.82 11.28 4.68
CA ARG A 164 -17.71 11.39 3.73
C ARG A 164 -16.35 11.18 4.37
N LYS A 165 -16.32 10.97 5.70
CA LYS A 165 -15.10 10.62 6.41
C LYS A 165 -14.48 9.36 5.81
N VAL A 166 -13.18 9.45 5.55
CA VAL A 166 -12.36 8.36 5.03
C VAL A 166 -11.11 8.21 5.88
N THR A 167 -10.56 7.01 5.88
CA THR A 167 -9.23 6.71 6.42
C THR A 167 -8.26 6.54 5.26
N VAL A 168 -7.20 7.35 5.25
CA VAL A 168 -6.11 7.27 4.30
C VAL A 168 -4.92 6.61 4.96
N LYS A 169 -4.32 5.61 4.31
CA LYS A 169 -3.11 4.92 4.80
C LYS A 169 -2.05 4.88 3.71
N ILE A 170 -0.78 5.08 4.08
CA ILE A 170 0.38 4.90 3.20
C ILE A 170 1.24 3.77 3.75
N ILE A 171 1.76 2.96 2.84
CA ILE A 171 2.45 1.70 3.11
C ILE A 171 3.76 1.72 2.33
N SER A 172 4.87 1.40 3.00
CA SER A 172 6.16 1.14 2.39
C SER A 172 6.56 -0.29 2.69
N GLY A 173 6.74 -1.11 1.65
CA GLY A 173 6.86 -2.56 1.81
C GLY A 173 5.73 -3.10 2.68
N ASP A 174 6.07 -3.58 3.87
CA ASP A 174 5.17 -4.25 4.81
C ASP A 174 4.73 -3.35 5.99
N THR A 175 5.01 -2.05 5.96
CA THR A 175 4.71 -1.18 7.10
C THR A 175 3.80 -0.05 6.69
N VAL A 176 2.72 0.16 7.46
CA VAL A 176 1.93 1.39 7.39
C VAL A 176 2.80 2.51 7.97
N VAL A 177 3.29 3.38 7.10
CA VAL A 177 4.16 4.51 7.47
C VAL A 177 3.35 5.75 7.83
N TYR A 178 2.09 5.80 7.42
CA TYR A 178 1.19 6.91 7.72
C TYR A 178 -0.27 6.47 7.69
N SER A 179 -1.08 7.03 8.59
CA SER A 179 -2.52 6.82 8.66
C SER A 179 -3.18 8.08 9.19
N ALA A 180 -4.22 8.56 8.52
CA ALA A 180 -4.98 9.72 8.94
C ALA A 180 -6.44 9.60 8.49
N GLU A 181 -7.33 10.28 9.22
CA GLU A 181 -8.71 10.47 8.79
C GLU A 181 -8.84 11.80 8.05
N SER A 182 -9.71 11.85 7.04
CA SER A 182 -10.02 13.07 6.28
C SER A 182 -11.49 13.08 5.90
N GLU A 183 -12.11 14.27 5.90
CA GLU A 183 -13.46 14.50 5.36
C GLU A 183 -13.41 15.11 3.95
N GLY A 184 -12.21 15.42 3.45
CA GLY A 184 -11.99 16.03 2.15
C GLY A 184 -11.92 15.04 0.98
N SER A 185 -11.55 15.55 -0.18
CA SER A 185 -11.21 14.76 -1.39
C SER A 185 -9.70 14.65 -1.61
N SER A 186 -8.90 15.15 -0.66
CA SER A 186 -7.46 15.11 -0.71
C SER A 186 -6.82 15.16 0.68
N LEU A 187 -5.55 14.78 0.74
CA LEU A 187 -4.71 14.81 1.92
C LEU A 187 -3.27 15.09 1.51
N LYS A 188 -2.68 16.17 2.01
CA LYS A 188 -1.25 16.44 1.87
C LYS A 188 -0.49 15.50 2.82
N VAL A 189 0.44 14.73 2.28
CA VAL A 189 1.33 13.90 3.10
C VAL A 189 2.32 14.81 3.83
N PRO A 190 2.48 14.66 5.16
CA PRO A 190 3.46 15.44 5.90
C PRO A 190 4.89 15.18 5.44
N ASP A 191 5.76 16.17 5.61
CA ASP A 191 7.18 16.03 5.35
C ASP A 191 7.78 14.87 6.17
N LYS A 192 8.80 14.22 5.60
CA LYS A 192 9.56 13.12 6.23
C LYS A 192 8.81 11.80 6.42
N VAL A 193 7.55 11.70 6.01
CA VAL A 193 6.82 10.42 5.95
C VAL A 193 7.37 9.53 4.84
N LEU A 194 7.72 10.14 3.71
CA LEU A 194 8.25 9.47 2.54
C LEU A 194 9.73 9.80 2.36
N ALA A 195 10.46 8.88 1.75
CA ALA A 195 11.88 8.97 1.47
C ALA A 195 12.14 8.56 0.02
N PHE A 196 13.11 9.23 -0.60
CA PHE A 196 13.58 8.90 -1.94
C PHE A 196 14.10 7.45 -2.03
N GLY A 197 14.01 6.88 -3.22
CA GLY A 197 14.43 5.50 -3.52
C GLY A 197 13.46 4.41 -3.07
N ASN A 198 12.24 4.76 -2.65
CA ASN A 198 11.25 3.81 -2.15
C ASN A 198 9.98 3.77 -2.99
N GLU A 199 9.32 2.62 -2.96
CA GLU A 199 7.97 2.43 -3.48
C GLU A 199 6.95 2.47 -2.34
N TYR A 200 5.84 3.16 -2.60
CA TYR A 200 4.74 3.33 -1.68
C TYR A 200 3.43 2.86 -2.30
N ARG A 201 2.57 2.36 -1.43
CA ARG A 201 1.18 2.04 -1.73
C ARG A 201 0.32 2.85 -0.80
N TRP A 202 -0.78 3.41 -1.30
CA TRP A 202 -1.72 4.10 -0.45
C TRP A 202 -3.13 3.63 -0.72
N ILE A 203 -3.96 3.69 0.32
CA ILE A 203 -5.37 3.37 0.24
C ILE A 203 -6.19 4.49 0.86
N VAL A 204 -7.42 4.61 0.36
CA VAL A 204 -8.50 5.40 0.94
C VAL A 204 -9.69 4.46 1.19
N ASP A 205 -10.14 4.41 2.44
CA ASP A 205 -11.23 3.56 2.90
C ASP A 205 -12.35 4.42 3.49
N SER A 206 -13.57 4.25 2.98
CA SER A 206 -14.76 4.94 3.51
C SER A 206 -15.41 4.25 4.72
N GLY A 207 -14.83 3.15 5.21
CA GLY A 207 -15.38 2.33 6.29
C GLY A 207 -16.62 1.51 5.89
N LYS A 208 -17.14 1.69 4.67
CA LYS A 208 -18.31 0.97 4.14
C LYS A 208 -17.86 -0.28 3.40
N VAL A 209 -18.75 -1.28 3.36
CA VAL A 209 -18.49 -2.58 2.74
C VAL A 209 -18.06 -2.39 1.27
N ASN A 210 -16.88 -2.90 0.94
CA ASN A 210 -16.26 -2.90 -0.39
C ASN A 210 -15.93 -1.52 -1.01
N ASN A 211 -15.81 -0.45 -0.21
CA ASN A 211 -15.46 0.88 -0.71
C ASN A 211 -14.06 1.30 -0.25
N VAL A 212 -13.08 0.64 -0.84
CA VAL A 212 -11.65 0.92 -0.70
C VAL A 212 -11.09 1.17 -2.10
N SER A 213 -10.27 2.21 -2.24
CA SER A 213 -9.50 2.47 -3.45
C SER A 213 -8.08 2.87 -3.07
N GLY A 214 -7.18 2.99 -4.03
CA GLY A 214 -5.78 3.29 -3.75
C GLY A 214 -4.94 3.38 -5.00
N GLY A 215 -3.65 3.65 -4.79
CA GLY A 215 -2.67 3.73 -5.85
C GLY A 215 -1.30 3.29 -5.38
N VAL A 216 -0.43 3.06 -6.35
CA VAL A 216 0.99 2.76 -6.14
C VAL A 216 1.79 3.90 -6.73
N PHE A 217 2.84 4.31 -6.02
CA PHE A 217 3.75 5.31 -6.54
C PHE A 217 5.16 5.09 -6.03
N SER A 218 6.15 5.57 -6.78
CA SER A 218 7.56 5.51 -6.38
C SER A 218 8.16 6.90 -6.28
N LEU A 219 9.09 7.06 -5.35
CA LEU A 219 10.03 8.17 -5.33
C LEU A 219 11.36 7.64 -5.85
N PRO A 220 11.93 8.21 -6.93
CA PRO A 220 13.23 7.79 -7.43
C PRO A 220 14.32 8.17 -6.41
N SER A 221 15.58 7.82 -6.65
CA SER A 221 16.65 8.35 -5.80
C SER A 221 16.70 9.88 -5.86
N GLU A 222 17.27 10.52 -4.85
CA GLU A 222 17.33 11.99 -4.81
C GLU A 222 18.10 12.56 -6.03
N ALA A 223 19.18 11.88 -6.45
CA ALA A 223 19.94 12.26 -7.62
C ALA A 223 19.11 12.16 -8.92
N GLU A 224 18.35 11.08 -9.08
CA GLU A 224 17.43 10.91 -10.22
C GLU A 224 16.30 11.94 -10.19
N ALA A 225 15.71 12.22 -9.02
CA ALA A 225 14.66 13.23 -8.87
C ALA A 225 15.15 14.62 -9.30
N GLN A 226 16.38 14.97 -8.94
CA GLN A 226 17.03 16.22 -9.35
C GLN A 226 17.30 16.24 -10.86
N GLU A 227 17.77 15.14 -11.44
CA GLU A 227 17.99 15.02 -12.88
C GLU A 227 16.67 15.17 -13.67
N PHE A 228 15.62 14.46 -13.24
CA PHE A 228 14.30 14.56 -13.84
C PHE A 228 13.76 15.98 -13.76
N SER A 229 13.84 16.61 -12.59
CA SER A 229 13.41 18.01 -12.39
C SER A 229 14.12 18.97 -13.33
N ARG A 230 15.44 18.82 -13.50
CA ARG A 230 16.24 19.63 -14.42
C ARG A 230 15.87 19.41 -15.89
N LYS A 231 15.69 18.17 -16.33
CA LYS A 231 15.27 17.87 -17.72
C LYS A 231 13.87 18.42 -18.00
N ILE A 232 12.93 18.26 -17.06
CA ILE A 232 11.58 18.81 -17.15
C ILE A 232 11.62 20.35 -17.25
N ALA A 233 12.45 21.01 -16.44
CA ALA A 233 12.63 22.45 -16.51
C ALA A 233 13.14 22.90 -17.89
N ALA A 234 14.15 22.23 -18.44
CA ALA A 234 14.70 22.53 -19.76
C ALA A 234 13.65 22.41 -20.88
N PHE A 235 12.79 21.37 -20.85
CA PHE A 235 11.69 21.27 -21.81
C PHE A 235 10.68 22.42 -21.65
N ARG A 236 10.42 22.86 -20.42
CA ARG A 236 9.44 23.90 -20.10
C ARG A 236 9.92 25.32 -20.38
N GLU A 237 11.19 25.55 -20.66
CA GLU A 237 11.68 26.86 -21.10
C GLU A 237 11.20 27.20 -22.52
N ARG A 238 10.93 26.19 -23.36
CA ARG A 238 10.49 26.35 -24.76
C ARG A 238 8.99 26.09 -24.93
N LYS A 239 8.15 26.80 -24.17
CA LYS A 239 6.70 26.56 -24.08
C LYS A 239 5.93 26.72 -25.40
N GLU A 240 6.44 27.51 -26.33
CA GLU A 240 5.78 27.80 -27.60
C GLU A 240 6.00 26.70 -28.65
N ASP A 241 7.00 25.83 -28.44
CA ASP A 241 7.39 24.80 -29.39
C ASP A 241 6.68 23.47 -29.06
N LEU A 242 5.68 23.12 -29.87
CA LEU A 242 4.91 21.89 -29.74
C LEU A 242 5.82 20.64 -29.73
N SER A 243 6.90 20.63 -30.50
CA SER A 243 7.82 19.49 -30.57
C SER A 243 8.53 19.28 -29.23
N PHE A 244 9.00 20.36 -28.60
CA PHE A 244 9.64 20.30 -27.29
C PHE A 244 8.67 19.86 -26.18
N ARG A 245 7.42 20.32 -26.24
CA ARG A 245 6.40 19.90 -25.28
C ARG A 245 5.98 18.45 -25.46
N LEU A 246 5.91 17.96 -26.69
CA LEU A 246 5.72 16.53 -26.96
C LEU A 246 6.91 15.70 -26.47
N SER A 247 8.14 16.17 -26.67
CA SER A 247 9.33 15.53 -26.08
C SER A 247 9.27 15.47 -24.56
N CYS A 248 8.77 16.52 -23.91
CA CYS A 248 8.51 16.52 -22.47
C CYS A 248 7.53 15.40 -22.09
N VAL A 249 6.41 15.27 -22.80
CA VAL A 249 5.43 14.22 -22.54
C VAL A 249 6.03 12.83 -22.69
N PHE A 250 6.79 12.57 -23.77
CA PHE A 250 7.46 11.28 -23.95
C PHE A 250 8.47 10.99 -22.85
N PHE A 251 9.28 11.99 -22.47
CA PHE A 251 10.19 11.86 -21.34
C PHE A 251 9.47 11.52 -20.04
N LEU A 252 8.32 12.16 -19.76
CA LEU A 252 7.52 11.87 -18.58
C LEU A 252 6.96 10.44 -18.59
N VAL A 253 6.46 9.97 -19.74
CA VAL A 253 5.93 8.60 -19.89
C VAL A 253 7.05 7.56 -19.75
N ASP A 254 8.19 7.77 -20.40
CA ASP A 254 9.34 6.85 -20.37
C ASP A 254 9.90 6.67 -18.94
N ASN A 255 9.74 7.69 -18.08
CA ASN A 255 10.15 7.67 -16.68
C ASN A 255 8.99 7.43 -15.71
N ASN A 256 7.86 6.91 -16.20
CA ASN A 256 6.67 6.57 -15.41
C ASN A 256 6.07 7.75 -14.61
N LEU A 257 6.36 8.99 -14.97
CA LEU A 257 5.80 10.22 -14.38
C LEU A 257 4.39 10.50 -14.93
N ASN A 258 3.53 9.49 -14.91
CA ASN A 258 2.24 9.43 -15.61
C ASN A 258 1.27 10.54 -15.18
N ASP A 259 1.24 10.90 -13.90
CA ASP A 259 0.41 12.02 -13.42
C ASP A 259 0.86 13.36 -14.03
N MET A 260 2.16 13.58 -14.12
CA MET A 260 2.71 14.78 -14.75
C MET A 260 2.49 14.76 -16.27
N ALA A 261 2.64 13.60 -16.92
CA ALA A 261 2.37 13.43 -18.35
C ALA A 261 0.91 13.76 -18.70
N ARG A 262 -0.04 13.24 -17.91
CA ARG A 262 -1.48 13.56 -18.04
C ARG A 262 -1.76 15.04 -17.87
N ALA A 263 -1.14 15.68 -16.88
CA ALA A 263 -1.28 17.12 -16.66
C ALA A 263 -0.74 17.93 -17.86
N GLU A 264 0.44 17.56 -18.39
CA GLU A 264 1.05 18.24 -19.54
C GLU A 264 0.23 18.06 -20.82
N ILE A 265 -0.31 16.86 -21.09
CA ILE A 265 -1.21 16.62 -22.23
C ILE A 265 -2.49 17.46 -22.10
N LYS A 266 -3.06 17.55 -20.90
CA LYS A 266 -4.25 18.38 -20.68
C LYS A 266 -3.97 19.84 -21.03
N THR A 267 -2.80 20.36 -20.65
CA THR A 267 -2.36 21.70 -21.04
C THR A 267 -2.15 21.82 -22.55
N LEU A 268 -1.47 20.85 -23.18
CA LEU A 268 -1.26 20.82 -24.63
C LEU A 268 -2.59 20.83 -25.42
N LYS A 269 -3.59 20.07 -24.99
CA LYS A 269 -4.92 20.06 -25.61
C LYS A 269 -5.63 21.41 -25.50
N ALA A 270 -5.42 22.13 -24.40
CA ALA A 270 -5.99 23.46 -24.20
C ALA A 270 -5.30 24.50 -25.10
N ASP A 271 -3.98 24.39 -25.26
CA ASP A 271 -3.18 25.34 -26.05
C ASP A 271 -3.29 25.08 -27.57
N PHE A 272 -3.58 23.84 -27.98
CA PHE A 272 -3.72 23.42 -29.39
C PHE A 272 -5.02 22.63 -29.64
N PRO A 273 -6.20 23.27 -29.50
CA PRO A 273 -7.50 22.58 -29.52
C PRO A 273 -7.83 21.91 -30.86
N ASP A 274 -7.28 22.42 -31.96
CA ASP A 274 -7.55 21.92 -33.33
C ASP A 274 -6.64 20.73 -33.72
N ASN A 275 -5.68 20.35 -32.88
CA ASN A 275 -4.77 19.25 -33.18
C ASN A 275 -5.41 17.88 -32.87
N GLU A 276 -5.90 17.19 -33.90
CA GLU A 276 -6.57 15.88 -33.76
C GLU A 276 -5.70 14.79 -33.11
N ASN A 277 -4.38 14.83 -33.31
CA ASN A 277 -3.47 13.84 -32.75
C ASN A 277 -3.34 14.00 -31.23
N LEU A 278 -3.34 15.24 -30.72
CA LEU A 278 -3.33 15.48 -29.28
C LEU A 278 -4.61 15.00 -28.59
N ARG A 279 -5.77 15.08 -29.26
CA ARG A 279 -7.06 14.60 -28.70
C ARG A 279 -7.00 13.11 -28.34
N LYS A 280 -6.32 12.29 -29.17
CA LYS A 280 -6.18 10.83 -29.02
C LYS A 280 -5.10 10.41 -28.01
N MET A 281 -4.18 11.29 -27.61
CA MET A 281 -2.98 10.94 -26.85
C MET A 281 -3.25 10.50 -25.39
N GLU A 282 -4.35 10.96 -24.78
CA GLU A 282 -4.72 10.61 -23.40
C GLU A 282 -5.18 9.15 -23.25
N GLU A 283 -5.66 8.53 -24.33
CA GLU A 283 -6.14 7.14 -24.32
C GLU A 283 -4.99 6.10 -24.26
N GLY A 284 -3.77 6.54 -24.60
CA GLY A 284 -2.57 5.69 -24.68
C GLY A 284 -1.71 5.64 -23.42
N ILE A 285 -1.85 6.60 -22.50
CA ILE A 285 -1.12 6.61 -21.22
C ILE A 285 -1.96 5.83 -20.20
N ARG A 286 -1.75 4.52 -20.16
CA ARG A 286 -2.41 3.58 -19.25
C ARG A 286 -1.58 3.33 -18.01
#